data_AF-A0A1D3TVM6-F1
#
_entry.id   AF-A0A1D3TVM6-F1
#
_cell.length_a   1.000
_cell.length_b   1.000
_cell.length_c   1.000
_cell.angle_alpha   90.00
_cell.angle_beta   90.00
_cell.angle_gamma   90.00
#
_symmetry.space_group_name_H-M   'P 1'
#
loop_
_entity.id
_entity.type
_entity.pdbx_description
1 polymer ?
#
loop_
_entity_poly.entity_id
_entity_poly.type
_entity_poly.pdbx_seq_one_letter_code
_entity_poly.pdbx_strand_id
1 'polypeptide(L)'
;MNDEELLRSAGLYGTDRATGEKGYNLAAVMLLGKDNVIRDICPAYETDALVRKINVDRYDDREIVRTNLIEKKPSHSRDFSRELDGKMTTVISLSFFHA
;
A
#
# COMPACT_ATOMS: atom_id res chain seq x y z
N MET A 1 21.80 -9.35 10.11
CA MET A 1 21.21 -8.44 9.11
C MET A 1 20.31 -7.51 9.89
N ASN A 2 20.61 -6.21 9.89
CA ASN A 2 19.83 -5.20 10.60
C ASN A 2 18.71 -4.67 9.70
N ASP A 3 17.60 -4.20 10.26
CA ASP A 3 16.43 -3.72 9.49
C ASP A 3 16.82 -2.61 8.51
N GLU A 4 17.74 -1.72 8.90
CA GLU A 4 18.24 -0.66 8.03
C GLU A 4 19.03 -1.20 6.81
N GLU A 5 19.82 -2.25 6.99
CA GLU A 5 20.54 -2.91 5.89
C GLU A 5 19.55 -3.57 4.92
N LEU A 6 18.47 -4.14 5.46
CA LEU A 6 17.40 -4.73 4.66
C LEU A 6 16.69 -3.67 3.82
N LEU A 7 16.32 -2.53 4.42
CA LEU A 7 15.68 -1.42 3.71
C LEU A 7 16.60 -0.79 2.64
N ARG A 8 17.90 -0.70 2.92
CA ARG A 8 18.89 -0.26 1.92
C ARG A 8 19.03 -1.27 0.78
N SER A 9 19.10 -2.56 1.08
CA SER A 9 19.22 -3.61 0.06
C SER A 9 17.97 -3.74 -0.82
N ALA A 10 16.79 -3.46 -0.25
CA ALA A 10 15.52 -3.40 -0.97
C ALA A 10 15.34 -2.12 -1.81
N GLY A 11 16.29 -1.18 -1.78
CA GLY A 11 16.20 0.10 -2.48
C GLY A 11 15.15 1.06 -1.89
N LEU A 12 14.73 0.84 -0.65
CA LEU A 12 13.76 1.66 0.08
C LEU A 12 14.41 2.84 0.80
N TYR A 13 15.71 2.75 1.07
CA TYR A 13 16.53 3.82 1.62
C TYR A 13 17.67 4.16 0.65
N GLY A 14 17.78 5.43 0.30
CA GLY A 14 18.76 5.88 -0.69
C GLY A 14 19.16 7.34 -0.51
N THR A 15 20.09 7.77 -1.35
CA THR A 15 20.47 9.18 -1.46
C THR A 15 19.77 9.77 -2.66
N ASP A 16 19.01 10.84 -2.46
CA ASP A 16 18.49 11.64 -3.55
C ASP A 16 19.67 12.23 -4.34
N ARG A 17 19.70 11.98 -5.65
CA ARG A 17 20.80 12.44 -6.52
C ARG A 17 20.70 13.92 -6.86
N ALA A 18 19.53 14.53 -6.69
CA ALA A 18 19.29 15.95 -6.96
C ALA A 18 19.63 16.82 -5.73
N THR A 19 19.26 16.38 -4.53
CA THR A 19 19.49 17.16 -3.29
C THR A 19 20.68 16.68 -2.46
N GLY A 20 21.15 15.45 -2.68
CA GLY A 20 22.21 14.81 -1.88
C GLY A 20 21.72 14.30 -0.52
N GLU A 21 20.44 14.45 -0.21
CA GLU A 21 19.85 14.04 1.07
C GLU A 21 19.65 12.52 1.12
N LYS A 22 19.86 11.95 2.31
CA LYS A 22 19.65 10.51 2.55
C LYS A 22 18.33 10.33 3.27
N GLY A 23 17.50 9.44 2.76
CA GLY A 23 16.20 9.20 3.34
C GLY A 23 15.48 7.98 2.78
N TYR A 24 14.32 7.73 3.38
CA TYR A 24 13.36 6.74 2.92
C TYR A 24 12.58 7.30 1.74
N ASN A 25 12.44 6.50 0.68
CA ASN A 25 11.63 6.90 -0.46
C ASN A 25 10.14 6.69 -0.18
N LEU A 26 9.31 7.19 -1.11
CA LEU A 26 7.85 7.03 -1.01
C LEU A 26 7.43 5.55 -0.92
N ALA A 27 8.13 4.64 -1.61
CA ALA A 27 7.83 3.21 -1.56
C ALA A 27 8.01 2.64 -0.14
N ALA A 28 9.04 3.10 0.59
CA ALA A 28 9.27 2.70 1.98
C ALA A 28 8.11 3.13 2.88
N VAL A 29 7.62 4.36 2.68
CA VAL A 29 6.46 4.89 3.41
C VAL A 29 5.20 4.12 3.08
N MET A 30 4.95 3.80 1.81
CA MET A 30 3.75 3.06 1.40
C MET A 30 3.75 1.60 1.87
N LEU A 31 4.93 0.98 1.98
CA LEU A 31 5.06 -0.41 2.42
C LEU A 31 5.05 -0.56 3.94
N LEU A 32 5.77 0.31 4.66
CA LEU A 32 6.10 0.15 6.08
C LEU A 32 5.78 1.38 6.92
N GLY A 33 5.32 2.47 6.31
CA GLY A 33 4.97 3.70 7.01
C GLY A 33 3.75 3.50 7.91
N LYS A 34 3.65 4.35 8.91
CA LYS A 34 2.45 4.46 9.74
C LYS A 34 1.37 5.26 9.01
N ASP A 35 0.10 4.97 9.28
CA ASP A 35 -1.04 5.64 8.65
C ASP A 35 -1.00 7.16 8.73
N ASN A 36 -0.49 7.72 9.84
CA ASN A 36 -0.34 9.17 9.99
C ASN A 36 0.69 9.75 9.03
N VAL A 37 1.81 9.06 8.79
CA VAL A 37 2.86 9.48 7.85
C VAL A 37 2.39 9.33 6.41
N ILE A 38 1.67 8.25 6.09
CA ILE A 38 1.07 8.04 4.77
C ILE A 38 0.07 9.15 4.46
N ARG A 39 -0.78 9.52 5.42
CA ARG A 39 -1.77 10.60 5.26
C ARG A 39 -1.15 11.98 5.14
N ASP A 40 -0.01 12.21 5.79
CA ASP A 40 0.71 13.48 5.72
C ASP A 40 1.38 13.69 4.35
N ILE A 41 2.00 12.63 3.82
CA ILE A 41 2.72 12.68 2.53
C ILE A 41 1.76 12.51 1.34
N CYS A 42 0.74 11.67 1.49
CA CYS A 42 -0.23 11.36 0.44
C CYS A 42 -1.63 11.20 1.04
N PRO A 43 -2.33 12.31 1.33
CA PRO A 43 -3.67 12.28 1.93
C PRO A 43 -4.71 11.58 1.05
N ALA A 44 -4.48 11.57 -0.26
CA ALA A 44 -5.32 10.88 -1.24
C ALA A 44 -4.94 9.40 -1.46
N TYR A 45 -3.99 8.86 -0.69
CA TYR A 45 -3.62 7.45 -0.77
C TYR A 45 -4.76 6.57 -0.26
N GLU A 46 -5.35 5.82 -1.19
CA GLU A 46 -6.37 4.83 -0.90
C GLU A 46 -6.01 3.52 -1.59
N THR A 47 -6.18 2.42 -0.85
CA THR A 47 -6.02 1.09 -1.43
C THR A 47 -7.37 0.38 -1.46
N ASP A 48 -7.83 0.10 -2.67
CA ASP A 48 -9.05 -0.65 -2.89
C ASP A 48 -8.77 -2.15 -2.80
N ALA A 49 -9.54 -2.84 -1.96
CA ALA A 49 -9.61 -4.30 -1.94
C ALA A 49 -10.90 -4.70 -2.66
N LEU A 50 -10.75 -5.44 -3.76
CA LEU A 50 -11.84 -5.80 -4.66
C LEU A 50 -12.01 -7.32 -4.69
N VAL A 51 -13.25 -7.78 -4.48
CA VAL A 51 -13.59 -9.20 -4.56
C VAL A 51 -14.22 -9.48 -5.92
N ARG A 52 -13.81 -10.58 -6.55
CA ARG A 52 -14.47 -11.12 -7.74
C ARG A 52 -14.82 -12.58 -7.46
N LYS A 53 -16.12 -12.90 -7.43
CA LYS A 53 -16.59 -14.27 -7.14
C LYS A 53 -17.14 -14.97 -8.38
N ILE A 54 -18.10 -14.35 -9.06
CA ILE A 54 -18.87 -15.01 -10.12
C ILE A 54 -18.57 -14.42 -11.49
N ASN A 55 -18.35 -13.11 -11.57
CA ASN A 55 -18.17 -12.42 -12.84
C ASN A 55 -16.89 -11.59 -12.82
N VAL A 56 -15.95 -11.89 -13.72
CA VAL A 56 -14.60 -11.27 -13.72
C VAL A 56 -14.65 -9.82 -14.24
N ASP A 57 -15.75 -9.46 -14.92
CA ASP A 57 -16.00 -8.15 -15.51
C ASP A 57 -16.67 -7.16 -14.54
N ARG A 58 -17.12 -7.61 -13.35
CA ARG A 58 -17.76 -6.74 -12.34
C ARG A 58 -17.13 -6.91 -10.97
N TYR A 59 -17.10 -5.83 -10.20
CA TYR A 59 -16.69 -5.83 -8.81
C TYR A 59 -17.90 -6.17 -7.95
N ASP A 60 -17.82 -7.26 -7.19
CA ASP A 60 -18.92 -7.69 -6.32
C ASP A 60 -18.96 -6.82 -5.05
N ASP A 61 -17.80 -6.59 -4.43
CA ASP A 61 -17.63 -5.71 -3.27
C ASP A 61 -16.31 -4.94 -3.32
N ARG A 62 -16.29 -3.78 -2.64
CA ARG A 62 -15.14 -2.88 -2.54
C ARG A 62 -14.94 -2.43 -1.09
N GLU A 63 -13.75 -2.66 -0.57
CA GLU A 63 -13.30 -2.09 0.71
C GLU A 63 -12.18 -1.07 0.47
N ILE A 64 -12.31 0.12 1.04
CA ILE A 64 -11.29 1.18 0.97
C ILE A 64 -10.44 1.11 2.22
N VAL A 65 -9.15 0.81 2.04
CA VAL A 65 -8.18 0.70 3.15
C VAL A 65 -7.14 1.80 3.03
N ARG A 66 -6.85 2.49 4.14
CA ARG A 66 -5.91 3.62 4.22
C ARG A 66 -4.67 3.33 5.08
N THR A 67 -4.29 2.06 5.17
CA THR A 67 -3.10 1.60 5.91
C THR A 67 -1.98 1.19 4.96
N ASN A 68 -0.81 0.89 5.51
CA ASN A 68 0.33 0.43 4.72
C ASN A 68 0.03 -0.90 4.01
N LEU A 69 0.76 -1.14 2.92
CA LEU A 69 0.52 -2.29 2.04
C LEU A 69 0.79 -3.64 2.73
N ILE A 70 1.63 -3.66 3.77
CA ILE A 70 1.98 -4.88 4.49
C ILE A 70 0.89 -5.26 5.50
N GLU A 71 0.38 -4.30 6.28
CA GLU A 71 -0.69 -4.49 7.27
C GLU A 71 -2.05 -4.74 6.61
N LYS A 72 -2.27 -4.20 5.40
CA LYS A 72 -3.48 -4.48 4.62
C LYS A 72 -3.68 -5.99 4.36
N LYS A 73 -2.59 -6.75 4.15
CA LYS A 73 -2.68 -8.11 3.59
C LYS A 73 -3.17 -9.23 4.53
N PRO A 74 -2.88 -9.31 5.85
CA PRO A 74 -3.16 -10.54 6.59
C PRO A 74 -4.51 -10.57 7.31
N SER A 75 -5.01 -9.45 7.82
CA SER A 75 -6.24 -9.41 8.66
C SER A 75 -7.46 -8.98 7.85
N HIS A 76 -7.49 -7.73 7.40
CA HIS A 76 -8.62 -7.15 6.66
C HIS A 76 -8.93 -7.95 5.38
N SER A 77 -7.91 -8.25 4.57
CA SER A 77 -8.15 -9.00 3.33
C SER A 77 -8.58 -10.45 3.56
N ARG A 78 -8.19 -11.11 4.67
CA ARG A 78 -8.62 -12.48 4.98
C ARG A 78 -10.04 -12.52 5.49
N ASP A 79 -10.42 -11.58 6.35
CA ASP A 79 -11.77 -11.50 6.87
C ASP A 79 -12.74 -11.13 5.75
N PHE A 80 -12.39 -10.15 4.92
CA PHE A 80 -13.16 -9.77 3.73
C PHE A 80 -13.21 -10.90 2.67
N SER A 81 -12.10 -11.65 2.45
CA SER A 81 -12.13 -12.83 1.56
C SER A 81 -12.98 -13.97 2.10
N ARG A 82 -12.96 -14.20 3.42
CA ARG A 82 -13.68 -15.32 4.06
C ARG A 82 -15.18 -15.07 4.09
N GLU A 83 -15.59 -13.84 4.34
CA GLU A 83 -16.99 -13.44 4.27
C GLU A 83 -17.56 -13.65 2.86
N LEU A 84 -16.71 -13.52 1.83
CA LEU A 84 -17.16 -13.49 0.44
C LEU A 84 -16.78 -14.73 -0.39
N ASP A 85 -15.98 -15.66 0.13
CA ASP A 85 -15.57 -16.92 -0.51
C ASP A 85 -15.09 -16.73 -1.98
N GLY A 86 -14.31 -15.66 -2.21
CA GLY A 86 -13.94 -15.16 -3.54
C GLY A 86 -12.46 -14.84 -3.68
N LYS A 87 -11.99 -14.64 -4.92
CA LYS A 87 -10.60 -14.24 -5.19
C LYS A 87 -10.45 -12.73 -5.00
N MET A 88 -9.55 -12.33 -4.10
CA MET A 88 -9.23 -10.94 -3.83
C MET A 88 -8.20 -10.37 -4.80
N THR A 89 -8.50 -9.21 -5.38
CA THR A 89 -7.57 -8.37 -6.13
C THR A 89 -7.38 -7.06 -5.37
N THR A 90 -6.14 -6.60 -5.22
CA THR A 90 -5.84 -5.27 -4.65
C THR A 90 -5.52 -4.31 -5.77
N VAL A 91 -6.24 -3.18 -5.81
CA VAL A 91 -5.97 -2.06 -6.71
C VAL A 91 -5.51 -0.90 -5.86
N ILE A 92 -4.35 -0.34 -6.19
CA ILE A 92 -3.82 0.85 -5.51
C ILE A 92 -4.22 2.05 -6.36
N SER A 93 -5.10 2.90 -5.84
CA SER A 93 -5.48 4.14 -6.50
C SER A 93 -4.62 5.28 -5.95
N LEU A 94 -3.45 5.50 -6.57
CA LEU A 94 -2.71 6.74 -6.38
C LEU A 94 -3.38 7.81 -7.25
N SER A 95 -4.25 8.60 -6.65
CA SER A 95 -4.68 9.87 -7.24
C SER A 95 -3.46 10.78 -7.27
N PHE A 96 -2.77 10.84 -8.41
CA PHE A 96 -1.55 11.62 -8.60
C PHE A 96 -1.79 13.09 -8.20
N PHE A 97 -0.97 13.53 -7.24
CA PHE A 97 -0.38 14.87 -7.13
C PHE A 97 -0.90 15.88 -8.17
N HIS A 98 -1.89 16.69 -7.81
CA HIS A 98 -1.83 18.09 -8.26
C HIS A 98 -0.83 18.78 -7.33
N ALA A 99 0.17 19.38 -7.95
CA ALA A 99 1.24 20.16 -7.33
C ALA A 99 0.70 21.29 -6.44
#